data_AF-A0A972ZRT5-F1
#
_entry.id   AF-A0A972ZRT5-F1
#
_cell.length_a   1.000
_cell.length_b   1.000
_cell.length_c   1.000
_cell.angle_alpha   90.00
_cell.angle_beta   90.00
_cell.angle_gamma   90.00
#
_symmetry.space_group_name_H-M   'P 1'
#
loop_
_entity.id
_entity.type
_entity.pdbx_description
1 polymer ?
#
loop_
_entity_poly.entity_id
_entity_poly.type
_entity_poly.pdbx_seq_one_letter_code
_entity_poly.pdbx_strand_id
1 'polypeptide(L)'
;MEIHKAEIVTRGDNKFLVLNLDEGSLEISLTEDDPKKVKSVFNKLLKYLKNGPFNFEFQDEANDLYVHISKEYITQLNQELTSVYDELEHYNLLNEEE
;
A
#
# COMPACT_ATOMS: atom_id res chain seq x y z
N MET A 1 6.33 12.48 7.38
CA MET A 1 6.04 11.11 6.94
C MET A 1 4.78 10.66 7.63
N GLU A 2 3.73 10.40 6.85
CA GLU A 2 2.44 9.95 7.35
C GLU A 2 2.41 8.42 7.53
N ILE A 3 1.58 7.92 8.43
CA ILE A 3 1.41 6.48 8.68
C ILE A 3 -0.07 6.14 8.52
N HIS A 4 -0.36 5.37 7.49
CA HIS A 4 -1.66 4.84 7.15
C HIS A 4 -1.82 3.41 7.66
N LYS A 5 -3.06 2.91 7.72
CA LYS A 5 -3.36 1.57 8.21
C LYS A 5 -3.47 0.57 7.07
N ALA A 6 -2.95 -0.63 7.28
CA ALA A 6 -3.19 -1.79 6.43
C ALA A 6 -3.75 -2.96 7.25
N GLU A 7 -4.71 -3.69 6.69
CA GLU A 7 -5.39 -4.79 7.39
C GLU A 7 -5.86 -5.87 6.39
N ILE A 8 -6.16 -7.06 6.90
CA ILE A 8 -6.79 -8.12 6.10
C ILE A 8 -8.29 -8.09 6.32
N VAL A 9 -9.06 -7.98 5.22
CA VAL A 9 -10.51 -8.08 5.24
C VAL A 9 -10.93 -9.36 4.53
N THR A 10 -11.77 -10.16 5.19
CA THR A 10 -12.36 -11.37 4.60
C THR A 10 -13.78 -11.06 4.12
N ARG A 11 -14.10 -11.40 2.87
CA ARG A 11 -15.44 -11.23 2.27
C ARG A 11 -15.82 -12.53 1.55
N GLY A 12 -16.69 -13.32 2.19
CA GLY A 12 -17.00 -14.67 1.73
C GLY A 12 -15.75 -15.55 1.80
N ASP A 13 -15.42 -16.22 0.69
CA ASP A 13 -14.24 -17.08 0.57
C ASP A 13 -12.96 -16.31 0.19
N ASN A 14 -13.07 -15.01 -0.08
CA ASN A 14 -11.96 -14.18 -0.51
C ASN A 14 -11.35 -13.37 0.62
N LYS A 15 -10.02 -13.22 0.60
CA LYS A 15 -9.27 -12.36 1.51
C LYS A 15 -8.62 -11.22 0.75
N PHE A 16 -8.63 -10.04 1.34
CA PHE A 16 -8.10 -8.82 0.74
C PHE A 16 -7.12 -8.14 1.69
N LEU A 17 -5.97 -7.71 1.19
CA LEU A 17 -5.13 -6.73 1.84
C LEU A 17 -5.69 -5.34 1.52
N VAL A 18 -6.16 -4.65 2.54
CA VAL A 18 -6.76 -3.31 2.43
C VAL A 18 -5.75 -2.28 2.92
N LEU A 19 -5.48 -1.27 2.10
CA LEU A 19 -4.60 -0.14 2.36
C LEU A 19 -5.47 1.11 2.53
N ASN A 20 -5.55 1.64 3.74
CA ASN A 20 -6.46 2.75 4.07
C ASN A 20 -5.73 4.10 3.98
N LEU A 21 -6.01 4.87 2.93
CA LEU A 21 -5.53 6.24 2.72
C LEU A 21 -6.64 7.24 3.11
N ASP A 22 -6.29 8.51 3.24
CA ASP A 22 -7.25 9.58 3.57
C ASP A 22 -8.31 9.76 2.48
N GLU A 23 -7.93 9.56 1.22
CA GLU A 23 -8.80 9.63 0.05
C GLU A 23 -9.60 8.33 -0.20
N GLY A 24 -9.43 7.31 0.65
CA GLY A 24 -10.16 6.06 0.62
C GLY A 24 -9.28 4.81 0.68
N SER A 25 -9.89 3.64 0.50
CA SER A 25 -9.19 2.36 0.63
C SER A 25 -8.82 1.75 -0.72
N LEU A 26 -7.60 1.20 -0.81
CA LEU A 26 -7.14 0.38 -1.92
C LEU A 26 -7.13 -1.08 -1.49
N GLU A 27 -7.42 -1.99 -2.42
CA GLU A 27 -7.59 -3.40 -2.10
C GLU A 27 -6.83 -4.28 -3.08
N ILE A 28 -6.10 -5.23 -2.52
CA ILE A 28 -5.38 -6.28 -3.25
C ILE A 28 -5.96 -7.62 -2.81
N SER A 29 -6.43 -8.42 -3.77
CA SER A 29 -6.88 -9.78 -3.46
C SER A 29 -5.68 -10.65 -3.07
N LEU A 30 -5.80 -11.38 -1.97
CA LEU A 30 -4.83 -12.37 -1.51
C LEU A 30 -5.18 -13.80 -1.98
N THR A 31 -6.38 -13.98 -2.52
CA THR A 31 -6.91 -15.28 -2.98
C THR A 31 -7.09 -15.36 -4.49
N GLU A 32 -7.03 -14.23 -5.19
CA GLU A 32 -7.15 -14.16 -6.64
C GLU A 32 -5.88 -13.55 -7.24
N ASP A 33 -5.40 -14.14 -8.33
CA ASP A 33 -4.31 -13.58 -9.13
C ASP A 33 -4.86 -12.57 -10.15
N ASP A 34 -4.95 -11.31 -9.75
CA ASP A 34 -5.32 -10.20 -10.64
C ASP A 34 -4.18 -9.17 -10.76
N PRO A 35 -3.23 -9.39 -11.70
CA PRO A 35 -2.10 -8.48 -11.90
C PRO A 35 -2.55 -7.09 -12.38
N LYS A 36 -3.73 -6.97 -13.02
CA LYS A 36 -4.25 -5.66 -13.46
C LYS A 36 -4.72 -4.85 -12.26
N LYS A 37 -5.37 -5.49 -11.29
CA LYS A 37 -5.79 -4.85 -10.04
C LYS A 37 -4.58 -4.40 -9.23
N VAL A 38 -3.58 -5.26 -9.07
CA VAL A 38 -2.33 -4.93 -8.38
C VAL A 38 -1.66 -3.70 -9.02
N LYS A 39 -1.48 -3.71 -10.34
CA LYS A 39 -0.93 -2.56 -11.07
C LYS A 39 -1.75 -1.28 -10.86
N SER A 40 -3.09 -1.40 -10.85
CA SER A 40 -3.96 -0.26 -10.59
C SER A 40 -3.81 0.29 -9.18
N VAL A 41 -3.57 -0.55 -8.18
CA VAL A 41 -3.31 -0.11 -6.80
C VAL A 41 -1.99 0.65 -6.74
N PHE A 42 -0.91 0.09 -7.30
CA PHE A 42 0.39 0.78 -7.36
C PHE A 42 0.32 2.14 -8.05
N ASN A 43 -0.38 2.24 -9.19
CA ASN A 43 -0.55 3.51 -9.88
C ASN A 43 -1.26 4.58 -9.03
N LYS A 44 -2.16 4.17 -8.12
CA LYS A 44 -2.81 5.10 -7.20
C LYS A 44 -1.87 5.51 -6.07
N LEU A 45 -1.14 4.56 -5.49
CA LEU A 45 -0.11 4.84 -4.48
C LEU A 45 0.95 5.83 -5.00
N LEU A 46 1.45 5.64 -6.23
CA LEU A 46 2.41 6.56 -6.86
C LEU A 46 1.85 7.97 -7.03
N LYS A 47 0.56 8.12 -7.32
CA LYS A 47 -0.08 9.44 -7.42
C LYS A 47 -0.19 10.09 -6.06
N TYR A 48 -0.58 9.33 -5.04
CA TYR A 48 -0.65 9.81 -3.66
C TYR A 48 0.74 10.22 -3.13
N LEU A 49 1.77 9.43 -3.45
CA LEU A 49 3.17 9.66 -3.03
C LEU A 49 3.75 10.99 -3.51
N LYS A 50 3.25 11.53 -4.63
CA LYS A 50 3.66 12.84 -5.14
C LYS A 50 3.27 14.01 -4.22
N ASN A 51 2.33 13.79 -3.30
CA ASN A 51 1.88 14.80 -2.34
C ASN A 51 2.69 14.76 -1.03
N GLY A 52 3.50 13.72 -0.81
CA GLY A 52 4.29 13.56 0.40
C GLY A 52 4.63 12.10 0.71
N PRO A 53 5.64 11.85 1.56
CA PRO A 53 6.05 10.51 1.92
C PRO A 53 5.12 9.91 2.97
N PHE A 54 4.73 8.66 2.75
CA PHE A 54 3.85 7.90 3.66
C PHE A 54 4.27 6.43 3.72
N ASN A 55 3.85 5.76 4.79
CA ASN A 55 4.01 4.32 4.99
C ASN A 55 2.73 3.69 5.53
N PHE A 56 2.66 2.36 5.49
CA PHE A 56 1.59 1.60 6.09
C PHE A 56 2.05 0.86 7.35
N GLU A 57 1.23 0.89 8.39
CA GLU A 57 1.32 0.01 9.54
C GLU A 57 0.30 -1.13 9.38
N PHE A 58 0.79 -2.37 9.40
CA PHE A 58 -0.06 -3.54 9.29
C PHE A 58 -0.65 -3.93 10.65
N GLN A 59 -1.98 -3.86 10.78
CA GLN A 59 -2.72 -4.07 12.03
C GLN A 59 -3.45 -5.42 12.00
N ASP A 60 -2.68 -6.52 12.02
CA ASP A 60 -3.24 -7.85 12.24
C ASP A 60 -2.29 -8.72 13.08
N GLU A 61 -2.85 -9.29 14.15
CA GLU A 61 -2.13 -10.08 15.16
C GLU A 61 -2.33 -11.59 14.97
N ALA A 62 -3.22 -12.00 14.06
CA ALA A 62 -3.41 -13.42 13.78
C ALA A 62 -2.11 -14.06 13.26
N ASN A 63 -1.87 -15.33 13.61
CA ASN A 63 -0.69 -16.07 13.19
C ASN A 63 -1.07 -17.06 12.08
N ASP A 64 -1.58 -16.54 10.97
CA ASP A 64 -1.93 -17.32 9.78
C ASP A 64 -1.03 -16.96 8.58
N LEU A 65 -1.10 -17.80 7.54
CA LEU A 65 -0.30 -17.63 6.32
C LEU A 65 -0.54 -16.26 5.66
N TYR A 66 -1.78 -15.79 5.63
CA TYR A 66 -2.13 -14.53 4.98
C TYR A 66 -1.58 -13.33 5.75
N VAL A 67 -1.58 -13.39 7.08
CA VAL A 67 -0.94 -12.37 7.92
C VAL A 67 0.57 -12.36 7.70
N HIS A 68 1.22 -13.51 7.63
CA HIS A 68 2.66 -13.55 7.39
C HIS A 68 3.03 -12.94 6.03
N ILE A 69 2.30 -13.33 4.97
CA ILE A 69 2.47 -12.78 3.62
C ILE A 69 2.20 -11.27 3.62
N SER A 70 1.13 -10.81 4.28
CA SER A 70 0.76 -9.40 4.29
C SER A 70 1.77 -8.54 5.06
N LYS A 71 2.33 -9.05 6.17
CA LYS A 71 3.40 -8.37 6.90
C LYS A 71 4.64 -8.16 6.04
N GLU A 72 5.06 -9.20 5.33
CA GLU A 72 6.20 -9.11 4.42
C GLU A 72 5.91 -8.17 3.25
N TYR A 73 4.71 -8.27 2.67
CA TYR A 73 4.27 -7.40 1.58
C TYR A 73 4.28 -5.92 1.98
N ILE A 74 3.73 -5.57 3.15
CA ILE A 74 3.73 -4.19 3.66
C ILE A 74 5.15 -3.70 3.95
N THR A 75 6.01 -4.58 4.48
CA THR A 75 7.42 -4.23 4.74
C THR A 75 8.14 -3.86 3.45
N GLN A 76 8.00 -4.70 2.40
CA GLN A 76 8.59 -4.44 1.09
C GLN A 76 7.97 -3.19 0.44
N LEU A 77 6.64 -3.05 0.50
CA LEU A 77 5.94 -1.89 -0.05
C LEU A 77 6.43 -0.57 0.56
N ASN A 78 6.60 -0.50 1.88
CA ASN A 78 7.10 0.70 2.55
C ASN A 78 8.54 1.06 2.14
N GLN A 79 9.40 0.06 1.96
CA GLN A 79 10.77 0.27 1.46
C GLN A 79 10.77 0.84 0.04
N GLU A 80 9.94 0.26 -0.84
CA GLU A 80 9.78 0.73 -2.21
C GLU A 80 9.19 2.13 -2.28
N LEU A 81 8.13 2.42 -1.51
CA LEU A 81 7.52 3.77 -1.45
C LEU A 81 8.53 4.82 -1.00
N THR A 82 9.35 4.50 0.01
CA THR A 82 10.41 5.40 0.49
C THR A 82 11.43 5.66 -0.61
N SER A 83 11.95 4.60 -1.25
CA SER A 83 12.93 4.72 -2.34
C SER A 83 12.38 5.51 -3.53
N VAL A 84 11.13 5.26 -3.92
CA VAL A 84 10.50 5.96 -5.05
C VAL A 84 10.24 7.42 -4.71
N TYR A 85 9.85 7.75 -3.47
CA TYR A 85 9.70 9.14 -3.05
C TYR A 85 11.03 9.90 -3.16
N ASP A 86 12.12 9.30 -2.66
CA ASP A 86 13.47 9.90 -2.73
C ASP A 86 13.87 10.18 -4.19
N GLU A 87 13.54 9.28 -5.13
CA GLU A 87 13.75 9.51 -6.57
C GLU A 87 12.87 10.65 -7.10
N LEU A 88 11.58 10.69 -6.74
CA LEU A 88 10.67 11.75 -7.16
C LEU A 88 11.13 13.13 -6.66
N GLU A 89 11.62 13.21 -5.42
CA GLU A 89 12.22 14.42 -4.85
C GLU A 89 13.50 14.82 -5.61
N HIS A 90 14.41 13.86 -5.82
CA HIS A 90 15.67 14.10 -6.54
C HIS A 90 15.45 14.65 -7.95
N TYR A 91 14.43 14.18 -8.65
CA TYR A 91 14.10 14.61 -10.01
C TYR A 91 13.09 15.77 -10.09
N ASN A 92 12.70 16.39 -8.96
CA ASN A 92 11.68 17.46 -8.92
C ASN A 92 10.34 17.04 -9.58
N LEU A 93 9.88 15.82 -9.30
CA LEU A 93 8.63 15.24 -9.83
C LEU A 93 7.48 15.21 -8.81
N LEU A 94 7.71 15.77 -7.62
CA LEU A 94 6.70 15.99 -6.59
C LEU A 94 5.71 17.08 -7.04
N ASN A 95 4.49 17.01 -6.51
CA ASN A 95 3.54 18.10 -6.70
C ASN A 95 3.98 19.29 -5.83
N GLU A 96 3.83 20.50 -6.34
CA GLU A 96 4.06 21.71 -5.55
C GLU A 96 2.98 21.77 -4.45
N GLU A 97 3.37 22.05 -3.20
CA GLU A 97 2.40 22.40 -2.15
C GLU A 97 1.68 23.68 -2.60
N GLU A 98 0.39 23.58 -2.94
CA GLU A 98 -0.48 24.75 -3.22
C GLU A 98 -0.76 25.56 -1.94
#